data_AF-A0A2D9KSC2-F1
#
_entry.id   AF-A0A2D9KSC2-F1
#
_cell.length_a   1.000
_cell.length_b   1.000
_cell.length_c   1.000
_cell.angle_alpha   90.00
_cell.angle_beta   90.00
_cell.angle_gamma   90.00
#
_symmetry.space_group_name_H-M   'P 1'
#
loop_
_entity.id
_entity.type
_entity.pdbx_description
1 polymer ?
#
loop_
_entity_poly.entity_id
_entity_poly.type
_entity_poly.pdbx_seq_one_letter_code
_entity_poly.pdbx_strand_id
1 'polypeptide(L)'
;MLETTEILKLLLTLCNEQKSGTLFLTTADNKACHIIFEQGQIEAMAFGSVKGIEVARLLPRLLIERTSFNSTLKMPLSGRASIEDQADIFAALGLRRQARSENVDSSSHSKTPRMYRGHLVVEKGQTDSTSDRVKSPSQPVDKQPSAKPKSKRIYRGQIIED
;
A
#
# COMPACT_ATOMS: atom_id res chain seq x y z
N MET A 1 29.72 -18.94 -1.01
CA MET A 1 29.24 -17.56 -1.26
C MET A 1 27.74 -17.62 -1.12
N LEU A 2 27.13 -16.79 -0.27
CA LEU A 2 25.69 -16.84 -0.08
C LEU A 2 24.98 -16.19 -1.26
N GLU A 3 23.83 -16.72 -1.64
CA GLU A 3 23.01 -16.08 -2.66
C GLU A 3 22.33 -14.83 -2.09
N THR A 4 22.21 -13.78 -2.90
CA THR A 4 21.49 -12.56 -2.52
C THR A 4 20.06 -12.86 -2.01
N THR A 5 19.41 -13.89 -2.58
CA THR A 5 18.06 -14.30 -2.21
C THR A 5 17.98 -14.84 -0.78
N GLU A 6 19.00 -15.56 -0.30
CA GLU A 6 19.07 -16.10 1.06
C GLU A 6 19.18 -14.98 2.08
N ILE A 7 19.91 -13.92 1.73
CA ILE A 7 20.13 -12.76 2.60
C ILE A 7 18.84 -11.94 2.68
N LEU A 8 18.16 -11.73 1.56
CA LEU A 8 16.84 -11.08 1.56
C LEU A 8 15.81 -11.89 2.36
N LYS A 9 15.81 -13.23 2.24
CA LYS A 9 14.97 -14.10 3.07
C LYS A 9 15.30 -13.95 4.55
N LEU A 10 16.58 -13.93 4.92
CA LEU A 10 17.03 -13.73 6.30
C LEU A 10 16.54 -12.39 6.85
N LEU A 11 16.73 -11.29 6.09
CA LEU A 11 16.25 -9.96 6.47
C LEU A 11 14.73 -9.98 6.72
N LEU A 12 13.96 -10.57 5.80
CA LEU A 12 12.51 -10.70 5.95
C LEU A 12 12.12 -11.54 7.17
N THR A 13 12.81 -12.65 7.44
CA THR A 13 12.57 -13.47 8.63
C THR A 13 12.81 -12.69 9.91
N LEU A 14 13.93 -11.96 10.01
CA LEU A 14 14.24 -11.13 11.18
C LEU A 14 13.21 -10.02 11.40
N CYS A 15 12.74 -9.41 10.32
CA CYS A 15 11.65 -8.42 10.36
C CYS A 15 10.33 -9.04 10.83
N ASN A 16 9.94 -10.19 10.26
CA ASN A 16 8.69 -10.86 10.59
C ASN A 16 8.65 -11.37 12.04
N GLU A 17 9.77 -11.87 12.54
CA GLU A 17 9.92 -12.33 13.92
C GLU A 17 10.12 -11.18 14.93
N GLN A 18 10.08 -9.93 14.47
CA GLN A 18 10.24 -8.72 15.30
C GLN A 18 11.54 -8.73 16.12
N LYS A 19 12.61 -9.31 15.58
CA LYS A 19 13.89 -9.40 16.28
C LYS A 19 14.52 -8.02 16.40
N SER A 20 15.20 -7.80 17.52
CA SER A 20 16.04 -6.63 17.75
C SER A 20 17.48 -7.08 17.88
N GLY A 21 18.44 -6.30 17.38
CA GLY A 21 19.86 -6.66 17.41
C GLY A 21 20.61 -6.16 16.19
N THR A 22 21.82 -6.67 15.98
CA THR A 22 22.66 -6.30 14.85
C THR A 22 22.95 -7.51 13.97
N LEU A 23 22.70 -7.37 12.67
CA LEU A 23 23.13 -8.30 11.64
C LEU A 23 24.47 -7.83 11.07
N PHE A 24 25.45 -8.72 11.12
CA PHE A 24 26.78 -8.55 10.56
C PHE A 24 26.89 -9.34 9.26
N LEU A 25 27.33 -8.66 8.21
CA LEU A 25 27.58 -9.27 6.91
C LEU A 25 29.05 -9.02 6.56
N THR A 26 29.79 -10.08 6.29
CA THR A 26 31.17 -10.00 5.79
C THR A 26 31.13 -10.16 4.28
N THR A 27 31.63 -9.16 3.57
CA THR A 27 31.76 -9.19 2.11
C THR A 27 33.12 -9.69 1.67
N ALA A 28 33.21 -10.16 0.42
CA ALA A 28 34.47 -10.60 -0.20
C ALA A 28 35.54 -9.47 -0.27
N ASP A 29 35.09 -8.21 -0.28
CA ASP A 29 35.97 -7.03 -0.29
C ASP A 29 36.62 -6.73 1.09
N ASN A 30 36.54 -7.67 2.05
CA ASN A 30 36.96 -7.49 3.44
C ASN A 30 36.29 -6.29 4.15
N LYS A 31 35.13 -5.85 3.65
CA LYS A 31 34.31 -4.81 4.28
C LYS A 31 33.17 -5.45 5.06
N ALA A 32 32.91 -4.92 6.25
CA ALA A 32 31.75 -5.29 7.05
C ALA A 32 30.55 -4.41 6.69
N CYS A 33 29.39 -5.04 6.52
CA CYS A 33 28.09 -4.37 6.52
C CYS A 33 27.38 -4.68 7.83
N HIS A 34 26.81 -3.65 8.45
CA HIS A 34 26.06 -3.73 9.69
C HIS A 34 24.64 -3.24 9.44
N ILE A 35 23.67 -4.00 9.90
CA ILE A 35 22.24 -3.66 9.82
C ILE A 35 21.68 -3.80 11.22
N ILE A 36 21.12 -2.71 11.74
CA ILE A 36 20.51 -2.68 13.07
C ILE A 36 19.03 -2.87 12.93
N PHE A 37 18.51 -3.77 13.75
CA PHE A 37 17.09 -4.07 13.88
C PHE A 37 16.58 -3.63 15.24
N GLU A 38 15.42 -3.00 15.23
CA GLU A 38 14.64 -2.66 16.42
C GLU A 38 13.20 -3.10 16.20
N GLN A 39 12.75 -4.08 16.98
CA GLN A 39 11.40 -4.66 16.91
C GLN A 39 10.98 -5.09 15.48
N GLY A 40 11.94 -5.63 14.71
CA GLY A 40 11.72 -6.03 13.31
C GLY A 40 11.79 -4.89 12.28
N GLN A 41 12.00 -3.65 12.70
CA GLN A 41 12.29 -2.53 11.81
C GLN A 41 13.78 -2.34 11.63
N ILE A 42 14.20 -1.93 10.44
CA ILE A 42 15.61 -1.64 10.18
C ILE A 42 15.85 -0.16 10.51
N GLU A 43 16.52 0.09 11.63
CA GLU A 43 16.76 1.44 12.15
C GLU A 43 17.99 2.09 11.51
N ALA A 44 19.02 1.29 11.20
CA ALA A 44 20.27 1.82 10.67
C ALA A 44 21.01 0.79 9.81
N MET A 45 21.74 1.29 8.80
CA MET A 45 22.59 0.48 7.94
C MET A 45 23.94 1.17 7.70
N ALA A 46 25.02 0.41 7.68
CA ALA A 46 26.35 0.91 7.36
C ALA A 46 27.16 -0.14 6.60
N PHE A 47 27.85 0.29 5.55
CA PHE A 47 28.78 -0.53 4.78
C PHE A 47 30.01 0.29 4.41
N GLY A 48 31.13 0.04 5.10
CA GLY A 48 32.35 0.83 4.92
C GLY A 48 32.10 2.34 5.07
N SER A 49 32.28 3.08 3.99
CA SER A 49 32.02 4.54 3.94
C SER A 49 30.56 4.91 3.67
N VAL A 50 29.75 3.99 3.13
CA VAL A 50 28.36 4.22 2.76
C VAL A 50 27.46 3.96 3.97
N LYS A 51 26.46 4.81 4.18
CA LYS A 51 25.61 4.80 5.38
C LYS A 51 24.14 5.02 5.02
N GLY A 52 23.25 4.52 5.86
CA GLY A 52 21.81 4.69 5.74
C GLY A 52 21.24 3.97 4.53
N ILE A 53 20.22 4.58 3.92
CA ILE A 53 19.42 3.96 2.85
C ILE A 53 20.20 3.64 1.57
N GLU A 54 21.33 4.32 1.34
CA GLU A 54 22.19 4.01 0.19
C GLU A 54 22.75 2.59 0.27
N VAL A 55 22.99 2.08 1.48
CA VAL A 55 23.44 0.70 1.70
C VAL A 55 22.40 -0.30 1.23
N ALA A 56 21.10 -0.01 1.42
CA ALA A 56 20.02 -0.88 0.95
C ALA A 56 20.03 -1.03 -0.58
N ARG A 57 20.41 0.01 -1.33
CA ARG A 57 20.54 -0.07 -2.80
C ARG A 57 21.77 -0.87 -3.25
N LEU A 58 22.81 -0.88 -2.44
CA LEU A 58 24.06 -1.61 -2.73
C LEU A 58 23.96 -3.07 -2.33
N LEU A 59 23.24 -3.40 -1.26
CA LEU A 59 23.18 -4.73 -0.66
C LEU A 59 22.90 -5.86 -1.67
N PRO A 60 21.95 -5.73 -2.63
CA PRO A 60 21.70 -6.77 -3.61
C PRO A 60 22.88 -7.07 -4.56
N ARG A 61 23.81 -6.12 -4.70
CA ARG A 61 24.99 -6.21 -5.58
C ARG A 61 26.25 -6.68 -4.86
N LEU A 62 26.22 -6.78 -3.53
CA LEU A 62 27.38 -7.17 -2.73
C LEU A 62 27.58 -8.68 -2.75
N LEU A 63 28.85 -9.10 -2.83
CA LEU A 63 29.25 -10.50 -2.68
C LEU A 63 29.46 -10.79 -1.19
N ILE A 64 28.52 -11.50 -0.58
CA ILE A 64 28.52 -11.76 0.86
C ILE A 64 29.01 -13.19 1.12
N GLU A 65 30.00 -13.30 1.99
CA GLU A 65 30.64 -14.58 2.33
C GLU A 65 30.05 -15.20 3.59
N ARG A 66 29.76 -14.37 4.60
CA ARG A 66 29.29 -14.80 5.91
C ARG A 66 28.29 -13.81 6.47
N THR A 67 27.34 -14.35 7.23
CA THR A 67 26.33 -13.57 7.95
C THR A 67 26.26 -14.05 9.39
N SER A 68 26.18 -13.14 10.35
CA SER A 68 25.90 -13.47 11.75
C SER A 68 24.96 -12.47 12.36
N PHE A 69 23.94 -12.95 13.08
CA PHE A 69 23.00 -12.11 13.79
C PHE A 69 23.25 -12.21 15.29
N ASN A 70 23.28 -11.06 15.96
CA ASN A 70 23.37 -10.99 17.41
C ASN A 70 22.21 -10.18 17.96
N SER A 71 21.32 -10.82 18.72
CA SER A 71 20.14 -10.19 19.31
C SER A 71 20.44 -9.36 20.56
N THR A 72 21.54 -9.64 21.27
CA THR A 72 21.86 -8.94 22.53
C THR A 72 22.64 -7.66 22.29
N LEU A 73 23.24 -7.51 21.11
CA LEU A 73 24.13 -6.42 20.79
C LEU A 73 23.49 -5.46 19.77
N LYS A 74 23.31 -4.20 20.18
CA LYS A 74 22.95 -3.07 19.32
C LYS A 74 24.21 -2.24 19.10
N MET A 75 24.81 -2.32 17.91
CA MET A 75 26.01 -1.54 17.60
C MET A 75 25.71 -0.04 17.61
N PRO A 76 26.52 0.81 18.24
CA PRO A 76 26.35 2.25 18.12
C PRO A 76 26.82 2.70 16.74
N LEU A 77 25.89 2.96 15.82
CA LEU A 77 26.19 3.57 14.53
C LEU A 77 26.05 5.10 14.61
N SER A 78 26.84 5.82 13.83
CA SER A 78 26.73 7.27 13.72
C SER A 78 25.34 7.68 13.22
N GLY A 79 24.77 8.78 13.69
CA GLY A 79 23.41 9.22 13.31
C GLY A 79 23.14 9.30 11.78
N ARG A 80 24.16 9.55 10.96
CA ARG A 80 24.05 9.50 9.47
C ARG A 80 23.72 8.11 8.90
N ALA A 81 23.88 7.06 9.69
CA ALA A 81 23.54 5.69 9.32
C ALA A 81 22.11 5.31 9.69
N SER A 82 21.44 6.14 10.49
CA SER A 82 20.02 5.98 10.81
C SER A 82 19.18 6.19 9.56
N ILE A 83 18.14 5.37 9.44
CA ILE A 83 17.16 5.41 8.39
C ILE A 83 15.88 5.99 8.99
N GLU A 84 15.25 6.92 8.28
CA GLU A 84 13.98 7.51 8.71
C GLU A 84 12.87 6.45 8.72
N ASP A 85 12.00 6.50 9.73
CA ASP A 85 10.90 5.53 9.92
C ASP A 85 9.95 5.42 8.72
N GLN A 86 9.83 6.47 7.90
CA GLN A 86 8.98 6.48 6.71
C GLN A 86 9.65 5.95 5.45
N ALA A 87 10.94 5.64 5.49
CA ALA A 87 11.66 5.21 4.31
C ALA A 87 11.33 3.76 3.94
N ASP A 88 10.91 3.51 2.70
CA ASP A 88 10.62 2.13 2.25
C ASP A 88 11.91 1.40 1.85
N ILE A 89 12.59 0.87 2.86
CA ILE A 89 13.87 0.15 2.73
C ILE A 89 13.72 -1.07 1.81
N PHE A 90 12.58 -1.75 1.84
CA PHE A 90 12.32 -2.91 0.99
C PHE A 90 12.25 -2.53 -0.49
N ALA A 91 11.67 -1.38 -0.82
CA ALA A 91 11.71 -0.86 -2.18
C ALA A 91 13.15 -0.57 -2.63
N ALA A 92 14.00 -0.03 -1.74
CA ALA A 92 15.42 0.20 -2.02
C ALA A 92 16.22 -1.10 -2.20
N LEU A 93 15.83 -2.19 -1.51
CA LEU A 93 16.36 -3.55 -1.71
C LEU A 93 15.85 -4.21 -3.00
N GLY A 94 14.96 -3.56 -3.74
CA GLY A 94 14.32 -4.11 -4.95
C GLY A 94 13.15 -5.05 -4.67
N LEU A 95 12.74 -5.18 -3.40
CA LEU A 95 11.57 -5.96 -3.00
C LEU A 95 10.33 -5.07 -3.12
N ARG A 96 9.53 -5.29 -4.16
CA ARG A 96 8.21 -4.67 -4.23
C ARG A 96 7.30 -5.39 -3.24
N ARG A 97 6.79 -4.66 -2.25
CA ARG A 97 5.63 -5.12 -1.49
C ARG A 97 4.52 -5.37 -2.49
N GLN A 98 4.07 -6.62 -2.61
CA GLN A 98 2.74 -6.83 -3.15
C GLN A 98 1.83 -6.11 -2.16
N ALA A 99 1.22 -5.01 -2.61
CA ALA A 99 0.24 -4.31 -1.80
C ALA A 99 -0.77 -5.38 -1.38
N ARG A 100 -0.72 -5.77 -0.09
CA ARG A 100 -1.87 -6.38 0.53
C ARG A 100 -2.95 -5.34 0.29
N SER A 101 -4.00 -5.73 -0.40
CA SER A 101 -5.18 -4.91 -0.61
C SER A 101 -5.82 -4.67 0.77
N GLU A 102 -5.15 -3.89 1.60
CA GLU A 102 -5.80 -3.14 2.65
C GLU A 102 -6.64 -2.14 1.90
N ASN A 103 -7.94 -2.28 2.08
CA ASN A 103 -8.96 -1.35 1.61
C ASN A 103 -8.66 0.03 2.22
N VAL A 104 -7.69 0.73 1.66
CA VAL A 104 -7.61 2.17 1.75
C VAL A 104 -8.48 2.64 0.60
N ASP A 105 -9.65 3.18 0.96
CA ASP A 105 -10.60 3.83 0.07
C ASP A 105 -9.93 4.96 -0.72
N SER A 106 -9.16 4.59 -1.72
CA SER A 106 -8.67 5.46 -2.78
C SER A 106 -9.51 5.12 -4.00
N SER A 107 -10.72 5.67 -4.00
CA SER A 107 -11.68 5.62 -5.10
C SER A 107 -11.12 6.30 -6.35
N SER A 108 -10.25 5.61 -7.07
CA SER A 108 -9.94 5.92 -8.47
C SER A 108 -9.70 4.65 -9.28
N HIS A 109 -10.48 3.62 -9.02
CA HIS A 109 -10.77 2.65 -10.07
C HIS A 109 -11.67 3.34 -11.09
N SER A 110 -11.05 3.76 -12.21
CA SER A 110 -11.79 4.04 -13.44
C SER A 110 -12.59 2.79 -13.78
N LYS A 111 -13.88 2.80 -13.45
CA LYS A 111 -14.81 1.70 -13.77
C LYS A 111 -14.69 1.43 -15.26
N THR A 112 -14.22 0.25 -15.62
CA THR A 112 -14.28 -0.20 -17.02
C THR A 112 -15.75 -0.21 -17.44
N PRO A 113 -16.11 0.37 -18.60
CA PRO A 113 -17.49 0.47 -19.00
C PRO A 113 -18.09 -0.92 -19.21
N ARG A 114 -19.14 -1.24 -18.46
CA ARG A 114 -19.84 -2.52 -18.56
C ARG A 114 -20.77 -2.48 -19.77
N MET A 115 -20.60 -3.42 -20.70
CA MET A 115 -21.52 -3.59 -21.83
C MET A 115 -22.65 -4.54 -21.42
N TYR A 116 -23.90 -4.15 -21.66
CA TYR A 116 -25.06 -5.03 -21.52
C TYR A 116 -25.86 -5.03 -22.82
N ARG A 117 -26.02 -6.21 -23.43
CA ARG A 117 -26.81 -6.41 -24.66
C ARG A 117 -26.44 -5.45 -25.81
N GLY A 118 -25.13 -5.23 -26.01
CA GLY A 118 -24.60 -4.37 -27.07
C GLY A 118 -24.61 -2.87 -26.76
N HIS A 119 -25.09 -2.46 -25.57
CA HIS A 119 -25.07 -1.06 -25.14
C HIS A 119 -24.10 -0.83 -23.98
N LEU A 120 -23.36 0.27 -24.07
CA LEU A 120 -22.42 0.71 -23.04
C LEU A 120 -23.20 1.32 -21.87
N VAL A 121 -23.15 0.67 -20.71
CA VAL A 121 -23.84 1.11 -19.49
C VAL A 121 -22.91 2.05 -18.73
N VAL A 122 -23.18 3.35 -18.80
CA VAL A 122 -22.54 4.37 -17.95
C VAL A 122 -23.34 4.46 -16.65
N GLU A 123 -22.83 3.88 -15.57
CA GLU A 123 -23.37 4.10 -14.24
C GLU A 123 -23.02 5.53 -13.77
N LYS A 124 -23.98 6.46 -13.84
CA LYS A 124 -23.87 7.75 -13.15
C LYS A 124 -24.04 7.49 -11.65
N GLY A 125 -22.97 7.63 -10.89
CA GLY A 125 -23.01 7.57 -9.42
C GLY A 125 -23.87 8.71 -8.87
N GLN A 126 -24.94 8.36 -8.16
CA GLN A 126 -25.67 9.28 -7.30
C GLN A 126 -24.92 9.40 -5.98
N THR A 127 -24.38 10.59 -5.71
CA THR A 127 -23.94 11.01 -4.38
C THR A 127 -25.13 11.68 -3.69
N ASP A 128 -25.85 10.94 -2.86
CA ASP A 128 -26.81 11.52 -1.92
C ASP A 128 -26.17 11.53 -0.53
N SER A 129 -25.67 12.70 -0.11
CA SER A 129 -25.39 13.01 1.30
C SER A 129 -26.26 14.19 1.72
N THR A 130 -26.96 13.97 2.83
CA THR A 130 -27.89 14.85 3.52
C THR A 130 -27.18 16.01 4.23
N SER A 131 -27.78 17.20 4.24
CA SER A 131 -27.96 18.07 5.44
C SER A 131 -28.45 19.49 5.09
N ASP A 132 -29.61 19.84 5.67
CA ASP A 132 -30.14 21.14 6.14
C ASP A 132 -29.68 22.51 5.57
N ARG A 133 -30.66 23.38 5.23
CA ARG A 133 -31.10 24.55 6.06
C ARG A 133 -31.91 25.64 5.28
N VAL A 134 -33.18 25.84 5.70
CA VAL A 134 -33.96 27.12 5.87
C VAL A 134 -34.52 27.93 4.66
N LYS A 135 -35.87 27.92 4.52
CA LYS A 135 -36.89 29.03 4.45
C LYS A 135 -36.42 30.44 3.96
N SER A 136 -37.08 31.26 3.10
CA SER A 136 -38.45 31.49 2.57
C SER A 136 -38.35 32.57 1.42
N PRO A 137 -39.38 33.34 0.99
CA PRO A 137 -40.50 33.03 0.09
C PRO A 137 -40.67 34.04 -1.10
N SER A 138 -41.44 33.69 -2.15
CA SER A 138 -42.40 34.59 -2.84
C SER A 138 -43.14 33.89 -3.99
N GLN A 139 -44.46 34.13 -4.04
CA GLN A 139 -45.53 33.62 -4.92
C GLN A 139 -45.60 34.41 -6.27
N PRO A 140 -46.58 34.20 -7.21
CA PRO A 140 -47.79 33.35 -7.20
C PRO A 140 -48.14 32.55 -8.50
N VAL A 141 -49.04 31.55 -8.34
CA VAL A 141 -50.20 31.16 -9.22
C VAL A 141 -49.90 30.65 -10.65
N ASP A 142 -50.17 29.37 -10.98
CA ASP A 142 -51.50 28.93 -11.44
C ASP A 142 -51.83 27.42 -11.25
N LYS A 143 -53.14 27.16 -11.24
CA LYS A 143 -53.94 25.91 -11.05
C LYS A 143 -53.50 24.78 -12.03
N GLN A 144 -53.64 23.45 -11.84
CA GLN A 144 -54.60 22.53 -11.20
C GLN A 144 -53.99 21.08 -11.27
N PRO A 145 -54.63 20.00 -10.73
CA PRO A 145 -54.01 18.73 -10.36
C PRO A 145 -54.02 17.66 -11.45
N SER A 146 -53.07 16.73 -11.44
CA SER A 146 -53.29 15.43 -12.08
C SER A 146 -52.49 14.30 -11.43
N ALA A 147 -53.22 13.24 -11.08
CA ALA A 147 -52.73 12.03 -10.46
C ALA A 147 -51.71 11.32 -11.36
N LYS A 148 -50.64 10.80 -10.76
CA LYS A 148 -49.66 9.96 -11.46
C LYS A 148 -50.37 8.70 -12.01
N PRO A 149 -50.31 8.39 -13.32
CA PRO A 149 -50.89 7.16 -13.82
C PRO A 149 -50.06 5.96 -13.32
N LYS A 150 -50.72 4.97 -12.71
CA LYS A 150 -50.06 3.70 -12.37
C LYS A 150 -49.61 3.03 -13.67
N SER A 151 -48.33 2.65 -13.74
CA SER A 151 -47.78 1.95 -14.90
C SER A 151 -48.45 0.58 -15.07
N LYS A 152 -48.87 0.24 -16.30
CA LYS A 152 -49.52 -1.03 -16.63
C LYS A 152 -48.62 -2.22 -16.27
N ARG A 153 -49.20 -3.27 -15.70
CA ARG A 153 -48.48 -4.49 -15.33
C ARG A 153 -48.27 -5.34 -16.58
N ILE A 154 -47.07 -5.89 -16.75
CA ILE A 154 -46.71 -6.74 -17.89
C ILE A 154 -46.40 -8.13 -17.34
N TYR A 155 -47.06 -9.16 -17.88
CA TYR A 155 -46.73 -10.55 -17.57
C TYR A 155 -46.43 -11.31 -18.86
N ARG A 156 -45.25 -11.97 -18.89
CA ARG A 156 -44.78 -12.80 -20.00
C ARG A 156 -44.86 -12.11 -21.39
N GLY A 157 -44.55 -10.81 -21.42
CA GLY A 157 -44.47 -10.02 -22.66
C GLY A 157 -45.79 -9.43 -23.15
N GLN A 158 -46.91 -9.65 -22.45
CA GLN A 158 -48.18 -9.02 -22.76
C GLN A 158 -48.57 -8.04 -21.64
N ILE A 159 -49.09 -6.87 -22.06
CA ILE A 159 -49.58 -5.84 -21.15
C ILE A 159 -50.94 -6.31 -20.64
N ILE A 160 -51.07 -6.44 -19.32
CA ILE A 160 -52.33 -6.76 -18.65
C ILE A 160 -52.91 -5.44 -18.16
N GLU A 161 -54.18 -5.21 -18.49
CA GLU A 161 -54.97 -4.10 -17.95
C GLU A 161 -55.79 -4.67 -16.77
N ASP A 162 -55.69 -4.05 -15.60
CA ASP A 162 -56.55 -4.33 -14.43
C ASP A 162 -57.84 -3.48 -14.54
#